data_AF-A0A852JGC2-F1
#
_entry.id   AF-A0A852JGC2-F1
#
_cell.length_a   1.000
_cell.length_b   1.000
_cell.length_c   1.000
_cell.angle_alpha   90.00
_cell.angle_beta   90.00
_cell.angle_gamma   90.00
#
_symmetry.space_group_name_H-M   'P 1'
#
loop_
_entity.id
_entity.type
_entity.pdbx_description
1 polymer ?
#
loop_
_entity_poly.entity_id
_entity_poly.type
_entity_poly.pdbx_seq_one_letter_code
_entity_poly.pdbx_strand_id
1 'polypeptide(L)'
;GPGGGAPLENANPLIYRRSGERPVTAQEEDDDLPDAIDDREIFDLIRSINDPEHPLTLEELNVVEQVRVKVNDAESTVAVEFTPTIPHCSMATLIGLSIKVKLIRSLPERFKLDVHITPGTHASEHAVNKQLADKERVAAALENSHLLEVVNQCLSART
;
A
#
# COMPACT_ATOMS: atom_id res chain seq x y z
N GLY A 1 46.35 -3.51 -6.44
CA GLY A 1 45.11 -4.09 -6.99
C GLY A 1 43.95 -3.57 -6.17
N PRO A 2 42.83 -3.14 -6.76
CA PRO A 2 41.68 -2.70 -5.99
C PRO A 2 40.65 -3.83 -5.98
N GLY A 3 40.53 -4.52 -4.84
CA GLY A 3 39.33 -5.29 -4.54
C GLY A 3 38.25 -4.32 -4.09
N GLY A 4 37.28 -4.06 -4.97
CA GLY A 4 36.11 -3.25 -4.65
C GLY A 4 35.30 -3.89 -3.53
N GLY A 5 35.20 -3.18 -2.40
CA GLY A 5 34.20 -3.50 -1.40
C GLY A 5 32.83 -3.22 -2.01
N ALA A 6 32.02 -4.26 -2.16
CA ALA A 6 30.58 -4.09 -2.37
C ALA A 6 30.04 -3.25 -1.18
N PRO A 7 29.24 -2.20 -1.43
CA PRO A 7 28.61 -1.50 -0.33
C PRO A 7 27.68 -2.47 0.38
N LEU A 8 27.88 -2.62 1.68
CA LEU A 8 27.12 -3.50 2.56
C LEU A 8 25.62 -3.22 2.39
N GLU A 9 24.86 -4.23 1.97
CA GLU A 9 23.40 -4.22 1.72
C GLU A 9 22.54 -4.02 2.99
N ASN A 10 23.08 -3.39 4.04
CA ASN A 10 22.39 -3.16 5.31
C ASN A 10 22.38 -1.66 5.65
N ALA A 11 21.87 -0.83 4.73
CA ALA A 11 21.54 0.55 5.06
C ALA A 11 20.22 0.56 5.86
N ASN A 12 20.22 1.19 7.04
CA ASN A 12 19.00 1.47 7.79
C ASN A 12 18.03 2.25 6.87
N PRO A 13 16.74 1.88 6.76
CA PRO A 13 15.82 2.59 5.89
C PRO A 13 15.75 4.08 6.22
N LEU A 14 15.63 4.91 5.18
CA LEU A 14 15.35 6.33 5.34
C LEU A 14 13.94 6.48 5.92
N ILE A 15 13.83 7.14 7.07
CA ILE A 15 12.55 7.38 7.75
C ILE A 15 12.00 8.74 7.31
N TYR A 16 10.77 8.73 6.79
CA TYR A 16 10.04 9.92 6.35
C TYR A 16 9.07 10.40 7.43
N ARG A 17 8.84 11.72 7.47
CA ARG A 17 7.89 12.32 8.39
C ARG A 17 6.46 11.93 7.99
N ARG A 18 5.71 11.38 8.94
CA ARG A 18 4.28 11.09 8.78
C ARG A 18 3.46 12.36 8.56
N SER A 19 2.42 12.24 7.75
CA SER A 19 1.41 13.28 7.50
C SER A 19 0.64 13.59 8.79
N GLY A 20 0.24 14.84 8.98
CA GLY A 20 -0.56 15.24 10.15
C GLY A 20 -1.99 14.68 10.12
N GLU A 21 -2.74 14.90 11.19
CA GLU A 21 -4.19 14.67 11.23
C GLU A 21 -4.90 15.50 10.14
N ARG A 22 -5.96 14.95 9.53
CA ARG A 22 -6.77 15.71 8.57
C ARG A 22 -7.65 16.70 9.33
N PRO A 23 -7.82 17.94 8.85
CA PRO A 23 -8.91 18.77 9.31
C PRO A 23 -10.23 18.15 8.84
N VAL A 24 -11.25 18.15 9.71
CA VAL A 24 -12.62 17.84 9.32
C VAL A 24 -13.11 19.00 8.44
N THR A 25 -13.65 18.69 7.28
CA THR A 25 -14.19 19.72 6.38
C THR A 25 -15.62 20.09 6.77
N ALA A 26 -16.05 21.32 6.49
CA ALA A 26 -17.43 21.75 6.77
C ALA A 26 -18.48 20.93 5.99
N GLN A 27 -18.08 20.24 4.91
CA GLN A 27 -18.95 19.31 4.18
C GLN A 27 -19.12 17.99 4.93
N GLU A 28 -18.07 17.50 5.60
CA GLU A 28 -18.13 16.30 6.45
C GLU A 28 -18.98 16.51 7.71
N GLU A 29 -19.18 17.76 8.14
CA GLU A 29 -20.06 18.10 9.28
C GLU A 29 -21.54 18.27 8.89
N ASP A 30 -21.85 18.25 7.59
CA ASP A 30 -23.22 18.42 7.08
C ASP A 30 -23.88 17.05 6.88
N ASP A 31 -24.68 16.63 7.88
CA ASP A 31 -25.41 15.35 7.88
C ASP A 31 -26.36 15.17 6.67
N ASP A 32 -26.73 16.25 5.97
CA ASP A 32 -27.59 16.21 4.78
C ASP A 32 -26.81 15.93 3.48
N LEU A 33 -25.47 15.98 3.51
CA LEU A 33 -24.62 15.68 2.35
C LEU A 33 -24.01 14.28 2.45
N PRO A 34 -23.94 13.53 1.32
CA PRO A 34 -23.24 12.27 1.30
C PRO A 34 -21.73 12.48 1.44
N ASP A 35 -21.13 11.92 2.49
CA ASP A 35 -19.69 11.85 2.66
C ASP A 35 -19.09 10.86 1.65
N ALA A 36 -18.33 11.38 0.69
CA ALA A 36 -17.77 10.61 -0.41
C ALA A 36 -16.34 10.20 -0.09
N ILE A 37 -15.98 8.96 -0.40
CA ILE A 37 -14.63 8.45 -0.13
C ILE A 37 -13.63 9.22 -1.00
N ASP A 38 -12.61 9.78 -0.35
CA ASP A 38 -11.59 10.62 -0.98
C ASP A 38 -10.18 10.00 -0.97
N ASP A 39 -9.25 10.62 -1.70
CA ASP A 39 -7.85 10.19 -1.77
C ASP A 39 -7.19 10.11 -0.37
N ARG A 40 -7.63 10.97 0.54
CA ARG A 40 -7.06 11.08 1.89
C ARG A 40 -7.52 9.93 2.77
N GLU A 41 -8.80 9.54 2.71
CA GLU A 41 -9.35 8.41 3.45
C GLU A 41 -8.67 7.11 3.05
N ILE A 42 -8.51 6.88 1.74
CA ILE A 42 -7.77 5.71 1.24
C ILE A 42 -6.33 5.73 1.71
N PHE A 43 -5.66 6.88 1.68
CA PHE A 43 -4.31 7.01 2.22
C PHE A 43 -4.25 6.70 3.71
N ASP A 44 -5.18 7.21 4.52
CA ASP A 44 -5.24 6.96 5.95
C ASP A 44 -5.49 5.48 6.29
N LEU A 45 -6.21 4.75 5.43
CA LEU A 45 -6.37 3.29 5.57
C LEU A 45 -5.07 2.50 5.35
N ILE A 46 -4.20 2.94 4.44
CA ILE A 46 -3.02 2.16 4.01
C ILE A 46 -1.70 2.64 4.61
N ARG A 47 -1.61 3.91 5.05
CA ARG A 47 -0.38 4.53 5.58
C ARG A 47 0.19 3.84 6.81
N SER A 48 -0.67 3.19 7.61
CA SER A 48 -0.29 2.51 8.85
C SER A 48 0.00 1.01 8.66
N ILE A 49 -0.11 0.48 7.44
CA ILE A 49 0.31 -0.90 7.16
C ILE A 49 1.80 -1.01 7.49
N ASN A 50 2.20 -2.07 8.17
CA ASN A 50 3.59 -2.32 8.50
C ASN A 50 4.31 -2.94 7.31
N ASP A 51 5.58 -2.58 7.17
CA ASP A 51 6.49 -3.29 6.30
C ASP A 51 6.75 -4.71 6.83
N PRO A 52 6.82 -5.73 5.95
CA PRO A 52 7.07 -7.12 6.36
C PRO A 52 8.50 -7.35 6.87
N GLU A 53 9.47 -6.51 6.51
CA GLU A 53 10.89 -6.68 6.83
C GLU A 53 11.35 -5.71 7.93
N HIS A 54 10.72 -4.54 8.04
CA HIS A 54 11.11 -3.47 8.95
C HIS A 54 10.00 -3.11 9.95
N PRO A 55 10.34 -2.69 11.19
CA PRO A 55 9.38 -2.23 12.19
C PRO A 55 8.91 -0.79 11.91
N LEU A 56 8.56 -0.48 10.65
CA LEU A 56 8.16 0.83 10.16
C LEU A 56 6.89 0.69 9.31
N THR A 57 6.09 1.75 9.23
CA THR A 57 4.92 1.75 8.36
C THR A 57 5.28 2.06 6.90
N LEU A 58 4.39 1.71 5.97
CA LEU A 58 4.57 2.03 4.56
C LEU A 58 4.73 3.53 4.31
N GLU A 59 4.07 4.39 5.09
CA GLU A 59 4.28 5.84 5.02
C GLU A 59 5.67 6.26 5.52
N GLU A 60 6.13 5.69 6.63
CA GLU A 60 7.47 6.01 7.16
C GLU A 60 8.60 5.61 6.23
N LEU A 61 8.35 4.68 5.31
CA LEU A 61 9.26 4.24 4.27
C LEU A 61 9.04 4.92 2.91
N ASN A 62 8.06 5.83 2.81
CA ASN A 62 7.61 6.45 1.57
C ASN A 62 7.21 5.42 0.49
N VAL A 63 6.73 4.25 0.93
CA VAL A 63 6.21 3.20 0.07
C VAL A 63 4.83 3.58 -0.45
N VAL A 64 4.02 4.27 0.37
CA VAL A 64 2.74 4.85 -0.03
C VAL A 64 2.76 6.36 0.21
N GLU A 65 2.14 7.11 -0.70
CA GLU A 65 2.04 8.57 -0.64
C GLU A 65 0.63 9.00 -1.03
N GLN A 66 0.03 9.99 -0.36
CA GLN A 66 -1.33 10.45 -0.67
C GLN A 66 -1.47 10.91 -2.13
N VAL A 67 -0.45 11.56 -2.70
CA VAL A 67 -0.47 12.04 -4.09
C VAL A 67 -0.62 10.91 -5.12
N ARG A 68 -0.21 9.70 -4.74
CA ARG A 68 -0.26 8.45 -5.52
C ARG A 68 -1.53 7.63 -5.30
N VAL A 69 -2.45 8.17 -4.52
CA VAL A 69 -3.79 7.64 -4.37
C VAL A 69 -4.73 8.44 -5.28
N LYS A 70 -5.60 7.72 -6.00
CA LYS A 70 -6.64 8.30 -6.86
C LYS A 70 -7.95 7.59 -6.62
N VAL A 71 -8.97 8.35 -6.23
CA VAL A 71 -10.32 7.86 -5.97
C VAL A 71 -11.29 8.56 -6.88
N ASN A 72 -12.19 7.78 -7.48
CA ASN A 72 -13.39 8.27 -8.12
C ASN A 72 -14.58 7.53 -7.51
N ASP A 73 -15.22 8.17 -6.52
CA ASP A 73 -16.37 7.60 -5.80
C ASP A 73 -17.54 7.33 -6.76
N ALA A 74 -17.83 8.26 -7.67
CA ALA A 74 -18.93 8.14 -8.63
C ALA A 74 -18.77 6.93 -9.57
N GLU A 75 -17.56 6.65 -10.02
CA GLU A 75 -17.25 5.47 -10.85
C GLU A 75 -16.91 4.22 -10.03
N SER A 76 -16.87 4.36 -8.69
CA SER A 76 -16.45 3.32 -7.76
C SER A 76 -15.09 2.73 -8.13
N THR A 77 -14.08 3.59 -8.31
CA THR A 77 -12.71 3.16 -8.61
C THR A 77 -11.72 3.76 -7.61
N VAL A 78 -10.74 2.94 -7.21
CA VAL A 78 -9.58 3.35 -6.39
C VAL A 78 -8.33 2.82 -7.07
N ALA A 79 -7.38 3.70 -7.35
CA ALA A 79 -6.05 3.36 -7.83
C ALA A 79 -5.00 3.77 -6.81
N VAL A 80 -4.08 2.87 -6.49
CA VAL A 80 -2.98 3.10 -5.54
C VAL A 80 -1.66 2.73 -6.19
N GLU A 81 -0.78 3.71 -6.28
CA GLU A 81 0.62 3.50 -6.65
C GLU A 81 1.49 3.39 -5.40
N PHE A 82 2.25 2.30 -5.29
CA PHE A 82 3.23 2.12 -4.22
C PHE A 82 4.65 1.98 -4.77
N THR A 83 5.64 2.44 -4.01
CA THR A 83 7.05 2.42 -4.42
C THR A 83 7.83 1.49 -3.48
N PRO A 84 8.28 0.32 -3.96
CA PRO A 84 9.18 -0.51 -3.17
C PRO A 84 10.42 0.27 -2.74
N THR A 85 10.93 -0.02 -1.55
CA THR A 85 12.09 0.68 -0.97
C THR A 85 13.36 0.50 -1.81
N ILE A 86 13.49 -0.63 -2.51
CA ILE A 86 14.61 -0.95 -3.41
C ILE A 86 14.12 -1.62 -4.72
N PRO A 87 14.85 -1.46 -5.84
CA PRO A 87 14.45 -1.98 -7.15
C PRO A 87 14.33 -3.51 -7.26
N HIS A 88 14.93 -4.24 -6.32
CA HIS A 88 14.92 -5.71 -6.27
C HIS A 88 14.20 -6.26 -5.04
N CYS A 89 13.31 -5.47 -4.42
CA CYS A 89 12.57 -5.87 -3.23
C CYS A 89 11.79 -7.17 -3.49
N SER A 90 12.11 -8.23 -2.75
CA SER A 90 11.44 -9.52 -2.82
C SER A 90 10.01 -9.46 -2.28
N MET A 91 9.74 -8.48 -1.40
CA MET A 91 8.47 -8.31 -0.71
C MET A 91 7.49 -7.37 -1.43
N ALA A 92 7.81 -6.89 -2.63
CA ALA A 92 6.94 -5.98 -3.37
C ALA A 92 5.54 -6.57 -3.63
N THR A 93 5.44 -7.86 -3.95
CA THR A 93 4.16 -8.55 -4.10
C THR A 93 3.39 -8.62 -2.78
N LEU A 94 4.07 -8.91 -1.67
CA LEU A 94 3.44 -9.01 -0.35
C LEU A 94 2.92 -7.66 0.14
N ILE A 95 3.69 -6.59 -0.07
CA ILE A 95 3.27 -5.20 0.21
C ILE A 95 2.00 -4.87 -0.59
N GLY A 96 2.02 -5.11 -1.91
CA GLY A 96 0.87 -4.88 -2.77
C GLY A 96 -0.36 -5.70 -2.37
N LEU A 97 -0.17 -6.97 -1.96
CA LEU A 97 -1.24 -7.81 -1.43
C LEU A 97 -1.81 -7.26 -0.11
N SER A 98 -0.95 -6.83 0.83
CA SER A 98 -1.38 -6.22 2.09
C SER A 98 -2.23 -4.95 1.85
N ILE A 99 -1.79 -4.07 0.94
CA ILE A 99 -2.57 -2.89 0.53
C ILE A 99 -3.93 -3.33 -0.02
N LYS A 100 -3.95 -4.27 -0.97
CA LYS A 100 -5.17 -4.73 -1.62
C LYS A 100 -6.14 -5.36 -0.62
N VAL A 101 -5.66 -6.18 0.31
CA VAL A 101 -6.48 -6.81 1.36
C VAL A 101 -7.03 -5.78 2.34
N LYS A 102 -6.23 -4.80 2.75
CA LYS A 102 -6.69 -3.71 3.62
C LYS A 102 -7.87 -2.99 2.98
N LEU A 103 -7.74 -2.62 1.70
CA LEU A 103 -8.79 -1.93 0.97
C LEU A 103 -10.02 -2.80 0.73
N ILE A 104 -9.87 -4.08 0.38
CA ILE A 104 -11.00 -5.02 0.24
C ILE A 104 -11.80 -5.14 1.55
N ARG A 105 -11.12 -5.14 2.70
CA ARG A 105 -11.77 -5.26 4.01
C ARG A 105 -12.39 -3.96 4.53
N SER A 106 -11.90 -2.82 4.06
CA SER A 106 -12.31 -1.50 4.55
C SER A 106 -13.30 -0.79 3.65
N LEU A 107 -13.38 -1.13 2.35
CA LEU A 107 -14.22 -0.45 1.38
C LEU A 107 -15.47 -1.26 1.01
N PRO A 108 -16.57 -0.57 0.61
CA PRO A 108 -17.73 -1.24 0.04
C PRO A 108 -17.38 -2.03 -1.23
N GLU A 109 -18.03 -3.18 -1.44
CA GLU A 109 -17.75 -4.10 -2.58
C GLU A 109 -17.93 -3.47 -3.98
N ARG A 110 -18.61 -2.31 -4.06
CA ARG A 110 -18.77 -1.55 -5.31
C ARG A 110 -17.44 -1.10 -5.90
N PHE A 111 -16.41 -0.90 -5.06
CA PHE A 111 -15.13 -0.35 -5.49
C PHE A 111 -14.28 -1.35 -6.26
N LYS A 112 -13.81 -0.92 -7.43
CA LYS A 112 -12.79 -1.61 -8.22
C LYS A 112 -11.43 -1.09 -7.79
N LEU A 113 -10.61 -1.99 -7.23
CA LEU A 113 -9.30 -1.68 -6.69
C LEU A 113 -8.19 -2.03 -7.69
N ASP A 114 -7.45 -1.00 -8.10
CA ASP A 114 -6.21 -1.12 -8.84
C ASP A 114 -5.03 -0.78 -7.92
N VAL A 115 -4.06 -1.69 -7.82
CA VAL A 115 -2.89 -1.54 -6.95
C VAL A 115 -1.69 -1.97 -7.75
N HIS A 116 -0.78 -1.03 -8.00
CA HIS A 116 0.39 -1.25 -8.83
C HIS A 116 1.62 -0.55 -8.29
N ILE A 117 2.77 -1.08 -8.69
CA ILE A 117 4.06 -0.46 -8.44
C ILE A 117 4.18 0.80 -9.29
N THR A 118 4.70 1.87 -8.68
CA THR A 118 5.04 3.13 -9.33
C THR A 118 5.99 2.87 -10.51
N PRO A 119 5.69 3.35 -11.74
CA PRO A 119 6.48 3.04 -12.92
C PRO A 119 7.98 3.38 -12.77
N GLY A 120 8.84 2.45 -13.19
CA GLY A 120 10.30 2.59 -13.18
C GLY A 120 10.95 2.34 -11.82
N THR A 121 10.20 1.92 -10.79
CA THR A 121 10.72 1.78 -9.41
C THR A 121 11.09 0.34 -9.03
N HIS A 122 10.72 -0.67 -9.83
CA HIS A 122 11.04 -2.07 -9.54
C HIS A 122 11.38 -2.86 -10.80
N ALA A 123 12.39 -3.73 -10.72
CA ALA A 123 12.90 -4.51 -11.86
C ALA A 123 11.87 -5.51 -12.42
N SER A 124 10.93 -5.96 -11.60
CA SER A 124 9.89 -6.92 -11.96
C SER A 124 8.49 -6.30 -11.92
N GLU A 125 8.38 -4.97 -12.05
CA GLU A 125 7.12 -4.22 -11.90
C GLU A 125 5.95 -4.83 -12.68
N HIS A 126 6.15 -5.19 -13.95
CA HIS A 126 5.10 -5.72 -14.80
C HIS A 126 4.61 -7.08 -14.32
N ALA A 127 5.52 -7.93 -13.83
CA ALA A 127 5.16 -9.24 -13.32
C ALA A 127 4.37 -9.13 -12.01
N VAL A 128 4.79 -8.24 -11.11
CA VAL A 128 4.10 -7.98 -9.84
C VAL A 128 2.72 -7.36 -10.11
N ASN A 129 2.64 -6.32 -10.94
CA ASN A 129 1.37 -5.66 -11.28
C ASN A 129 0.39 -6.64 -11.93
N LYS A 130 0.87 -7.53 -12.80
CA LYS A 130 0.05 -8.59 -13.39
C LYS A 130 -0.49 -9.58 -12.35
N GLN A 131 0.31 -9.94 -11.35
CA GLN A 131 -0.15 -10.80 -10.25
C GLN A 131 -1.19 -10.10 -9.38
N LEU A 132 -0.98 -8.82 -9.07
CA LEU A 132 -1.92 -8.03 -8.26
C LEU A 132 -3.24 -7.78 -9.00
N ALA A 133 -3.23 -7.62 -10.32
CA ALA A 133 -4.44 -7.42 -11.13
C ALA A 133 -5.30 -8.70 -11.29
N ASP A 134 -4.72 -9.89 -11.13
CA ASP A 134 -5.39 -11.17 -11.27
C ASP A 134 -6.21 -11.50 -10.00
N LYS A 135 -7.53 -11.29 -10.08
CA LYS A 135 -8.45 -11.50 -8.96
C LYS A 135 -8.47 -12.95 -8.46
N GLU A 136 -8.36 -13.92 -9.35
CA GLU A 136 -8.36 -15.34 -8.97
C GLU A 136 -7.09 -15.69 -8.21
N ARG A 137 -5.94 -15.17 -8.66
CA ARG A 137 -4.67 -15.33 -7.93
C ARG A 137 -4.69 -14.66 -6.57
N VAL A 138 -5.21 -13.43 -6.49
CA VAL A 138 -5.35 -12.73 -5.21
C VAL A 138 -6.26 -13.51 -4.27
N ALA A 139 -7.43 -13.97 -4.74
CA ALA A 139 -8.33 -14.78 -3.92
C ALA A 139 -7.66 -16.08 -3.42
N ALA A 140 -7.00 -16.82 -4.31
CA ALA A 140 -6.27 -18.04 -3.94
C ALA A 140 -5.12 -17.78 -2.94
N ALA A 141 -4.44 -16.64 -3.05
CA ALA A 141 -3.42 -16.24 -2.09
C ALA A 141 -4.00 -15.97 -0.69
N LEU A 142 -5.24 -15.49 -0.60
CA LEU A 142 -5.93 -15.22 0.67
C LEU A 142 -6.55 -16.48 1.30
N GLU A 143 -6.79 -17.53 0.51
CA GLU A 143 -7.16 -18.84 1.03
C GLU A 143 -5.96 -19.61 1.61
N ASN A 144 -4.74 -19.19 1.29
CA ASN A 144 -3.53 -19.76 1.88
C ASN A 144 -3.31 -19.20 3.30
N SER A 145 -3.52 -20.04 4.30
CA SER A 145 -3.41 -19.66 5.72
C SER A 145 -2.08 -19.00 6.08
N HIS A 146 -0.96 -19.43 5.50
CA HIS A 146 0.35 -18.87 5.81
C HIS A 146 0.50 -17.46 5.23
N LEU A 147 0.13 -17.25 3.97
CA LEU A 147 0.15 -15.92 3.35
C LEU A 147 -0.81 -14.97 4.06
N LEU A 148 -2.00 -15.44 4.40
CA LEU A 148 -3.00 -14.66 5.12
C LEU A 148 -2.49 -14.25 6.51
N GLU A 149 -1.77 -15.12 7.22
CA GLU A 149 -1.15 -14.80 8.51
C GLU A 149 -0.13 -13.67 8.36
N VAL A 150 0.79 -13.77 7.39
CA VAL A 150 1.80 -12.73 7.14
C VAL A 150 1.15 -11.40 6.73
N VAL A 151 0.14 -11.44 5.87
CA VAL A 151 -0.64 -10.25 5.53
C VAL A 151 -1.31 -9.66 6.77
N ASN A 152 -1.96 -10.47 7.60
CA ASN A 152 -2.58 -10.00 8.84
C ASN A 152 -1.57 -9.38 9.82
N GLN A 153 -0.33 -9.88 9.86
CA GLN A 153 0.75 -9.26 10.63
C GLN A 153 1.15 -7.88 10.07
N CYS A 154 1.13 -7.69 8.75
CA CYS A 154 1.33 -6.37 8.14
C CYS A 154 0.19 -5.41 8.51
N LEU A 155 -1.05 -5.93 8.59
CA LEU A 155 -2.25 -5.15 8.87
C LEU A 155 -2.52 -4.88 10.35
N SER A 156 -1.82 -5.55 11.27
CA SER A 156 -2.03 -5.34 12.70
C SER A 156 -1.43 -4.00 13.13
N ALA A 157 -2.21 -3.17 13.83
CA ALA A 157 -1.65 -1.99 14.45
C ALA A 157 -0.63 -2.45 15.51
N ARG A 158 0.66 -2.13 15.33
CA ARG A 158 1.63 -2.26 16.42
C ARG A 158 1.30 -1.17 17.44
N THR A 159 0.64 -1.57 18.52
CA THR A 159 0.45 -0.78 19.74
C THR A 159 1.77 -0.56 20.45
#